data_AF-A0A1Y2MTP0-F1
#
_entry.id   AF-A0A1Y2MTP0-F1
#
_cell.length_a   1.000
_cell.length_b   1.000
_cell.length_c   1.000
_cell.angle_alpha   90.00
_cell.angle_beta   90.00
_cell.angle_gamma   90.00
#
_symmetry.space_group_name_H-M   'P 1'
#
loop_
_entity.id
_entity.type
_entity.pdbx_description
1 polymer ?
#
loop_
_entity_poly.entity_id
_entity_poly.type
_entity_poly.pdbx_seq_one_letter_code
_entity_poly.pdbx_strand_id
1 'polypeptide(L)'
;MYDSEGMDCQQCRDVVSASLDGEATADEQAGADAHLLGCDACRRYAASADRVTRLSRVRPAGDVPDVVTPLLASLGIVEPDPPEPVAPAVPELTCHSGGCCATPQPEAAAAPRSACGCPATCGCGCQQGSACRCSTRAA
;
A
#
# COMPACT_ATOMS: atom_id res chain seq x y z
N MET A 1 -16.57 24.49 -33.58
CA MET A 1 -16.46 25.56 -32.57
C MET A 1 -17.88 25.91 -32.19
N TYR A 2 -18.36 25.40 -31.06
CA TYR A 2 -19.64 25.80 -30.47
C TYR A 2 -19.34 26.04 -29.00
N ASP A 3 -19.21 27.32 -28.65
CA ASP A 3 -19.37 27.82 -27.29
C ASP A 3 -20.86 27.72 -26.95
N SER A 4 -21.21 27.12 -25.81
CA SER A 4 -22.53 27.35 -25.22
C SER A 4 -22.40 27.50 -23.70
N GLU A 5 -22.41 28.77 -23.30
CA GLU A 5 -22.88 29.32 -22.01
C GLU A 5 -22.36 28.67 -20.72
N GLY A 6 -21.06 28.86 -20.46
CA GLY A 6 -20.53 28.77 -19.09
C GLY A 6 -19.00 28.83 -19.02
N MET A 7 -18.31 28.18 -19.96
CA MET A 7 -16.85 28.09 -19.97
C MET A 7 -16.34 27.64 -21.34
N ASP A 8 -15.36 28.36 -21.88
CA ASP A 8 -14.67 27.97 -23.12
C ASP A 8 -13.53 26.96 -22.86
N CYS A 9 -12.97 26.41 -23.95
CA CYS A 9 -11.89 25.43 -23.84
C CYS A 9 -10.62 25.98 -23.18
N GLN A 10 -10.30 27.27 -23.35
CA GLN A 10 -9.12 27.87 -22.76
C GLN A 10 -9.30 28.05 -21.26
N GLN A 11 -10.45 28.60 -20.84
CA GLN A 11 -10.83 28.74 -19.44
C GLN A 11 -10.84 27.39 -18.71
N CYS A 12 -11.37 26.33 -19.35
CA CYS A 12 -11.33 24.98 -18.80
C CYS A 12 -9.88 24.50 -18.57
N ARG A 13 -8.97 24.76 -19.52
CA ARG A 13 -7.55 24.37 -19.39
C ARG A 13 -6.84 25.11 -18.26
N ASP A 14 -7.15 26.38 -18.09
CA ASP A 14 -6.59 27.23 -17.03
C ASP A 14 -7.05 26.72 -15.66
N VAL A 15 -8.34 26.44 -15.49
CA VAL A 15 -8.89 25.86 -14.25
C VAL A 15 -8.35 24.46 -13.97
N VAL A 16 -8.21 23.61 -14.99
CA VAL A 16 -7.59 22.29 -14.83
C VAL A 16 -6.14 22.42 -14.35
N SER A 17 -5.38 23.40 -14.86
CA SER A 17 -4.01 23.67 -14.37
C SER A 17 -4.03 24.13 -12.92
N ALA A 18 -4.85 25.14 -12.59
CA ALA A 18 -4.98 25.67 -11.23
C ALA A 18 -5.43 24.58 -10.25
N SER A 19 -6.29 23.64 -10.66
CA SER A 19 -6.72 22.51 -9.82
C SER A 19 -5.56 21.57 -9.49
N LEU A 20 -4.69 21.27 -10.45
CA LEU A 20 -3.49 20.45 -10.24
C LEU A 20 -2.48 21.11 -9.29
N ASP A 21 -2.48 22.44 -9.21
CA ASP A 21 -1.65 23.22 -8.30
C ASP A 21 -2.32 23.50 -6.95
N GLY A 22 -3.60 23.14 -6.79
CA GLY A 22 -4.37 23.38 -5.57
C GLY A 22 -4.87 24.83 -5.43
N GLU A 23 -4.91 25.57 -6.55
CA GLU A 23 -5.23 27.00 -6.62
C GLU A 23 -6.67 27.26 -7.11
N ALA A 24 -7.33 26.27 -7.72
CA ALA A 24 -8.70 26.43 -8.22
C ALA A 24 -9.74 26.37 -7.10
N THR A 25 -10.72 27.27 -7.13
CA THR A 25 -11.88 27.25 -6.23
C THR A 25 -12.85 26.11 -6.58
N ALA A 26 -13.73 25.76 -5.64
CA ALA A 26 -14.74 24.73 -5.87
C ALA A 26 -15.71 25.06 -7.01
N ASP A 27 -16.09 26.34 -7.15
CA ASP A 27 -17.01 26.80 -8.19
C ASP A 27 -16.36 26.73 -9.58
N GLU A 28 -15.08 27.12 -9.70
CA GLU A 28 -14.31 26.97 -10.92
C GLU A 28 -14.17 25.50 -11.33
N GLN A 29 -13.83 24.63 -10.37
CA GLN A 29 -13.73 23.19 -10.59
C GLN A 29 -15.05 22.60 -11.09
N ALA A 30 -16.19 22.98 -10.50
CA ALA A 30 -17.50 22.53 -10.95
C ALA A 30 -17.81 22.97 -12.39
N GLY A 31 -17.41 24.18 -12.78
CA GLY A 31 -17.52 24.66 -14.16
C GLY A 31 -16.65 23.88 -15.14
N ALA A 32 -15.41 23.59 -14.77
CA ALA A 32 -14.51 22.78 -15.58
C ALA A 32 -15.00 21.33 -15.71
N ASP A 33 -15.49 20.72 -14.63
CA ASP A 33 -16.06 19.37 -14.64
C ASP A 33 -17.26 19.28 -15.60
N ALA A 34 -18.15 20.28 -15.57
CA ALA A 34 -19.27 20.36 -16.51
C ALA A 34 -18.78 20.44 -17.98
N HIS A 35 -17.75 21.25 -18.26
CA HIS A 35 -17.16 21.35 -19.60
C HIS A 35 -16.50 20.02 -20.04
N LEU A 36 -15.84 19.33 -19.11
CA LEU A 36 -15.17 18.04 -19.36
C LEU A 36 -16.16 16.92 -19.70
N LEU A 37 -17.43 17.01 -19.33
CA LEU A 37 -18.47 16.06 -19.78
C LEU A 37 -18.74 16.18 -21.28
N GLY A 38 -18.68 17.39 -21.84
CA GLY A 38 -18.99 17.67 -23.25
C GLY A 38 -17.78 17.68 -24.20
N CYS A 39 -16.57 17.95 -23.69
CA CYS A 39 -15.41 18.24 -24.54
C CYS A 39 -14.30 17.17 -24.47
N ASP A 40 -14.23 16.32 -25.50
CA ASP A 40 -13.16 15.32 -25.67
C ASP A 40 -11.75 15.92 -25.68
N ALA A 41 -11.59 17.10 -26.28
CA ALA A 41 -10.29 17.76 -26.36
C ALA A 41 -9.79 18.18 -24.96
N CYS A 42 -10.67 18.72 -24.12
CA CYS A 42 -10.35 19.11 -22.75
C CYS A 42 -10.13 17.88 -21.85
N ARG A 43 -10.85 16.77 -22.05
CA ARG A 43 -10.55 15.49 -21.37
C ARG A 43 -9.14 14.98 -21.67
N ARG A 44 -8.73 15.00 -22.94
CA ARG A 44 -7.37 14.60 -23.34
C ARG A 44 -6.30 15.53 -22.77
N TYR A 45 -6.59 16.83 -22.76
CA TYR A 45 -5.72 17.81 -22.12
C TYR A 45 -5.56 17.51 -20.62
N ALA A 46 -6.65 17.35 -19.88
CA ALA A 46 -6.63 17.09 -18.44
C ALA A 46 -5.83 15.83 -18.09
N ALA A 47 -6.04 14.73 -18.83
CA ALA A 47 -5.26 13.50 -18.64
C ALA A 47 -3.76 13.70 -18.94
N SER A 48 -3.42 14.52 -19.94
CA SER A 48 -2.04 14.83 -20.28
C SER A 48 -1.39 15.73 -19.22
N ALA A 49 -2.12 16.71 -18.72
CA ALA A 49 -1.68 17.61 -17.66
C ALA A 49 -1.42 16.84 -16.36
N ASP A 50 -2.34 15.99 -15.89
CA ASP A 50 -2.11 15.14 -14.69
C ASP A 50 -0.83 14.30 -14.84
N ARG A 51 -0.65 13.67 -16.01
CA ARG A 51 0.53 12.85 -16.28
C ARG A 51 1.81 13.66 -16.18
N VAL A 52 1.86 14.86 -16.77
CA VAL A 52 3.04 15.72 -16.72
C VAL A 52 3.28 16.22 -15.30
N THR A 53 2.26 16.65 -14.58
CA THR A 53 2.33 17.11 -13.19
C THR A 53 2.89 16.02 -12.27
N ARG A 54 2.45 14.77 -12.44
CA ARG A 54 2.98 13.64 -11.68
C ARG A 54 4.46 13.40 -11.94
N LEU A 55 4.87 13.44 -13.22
CA LEU A 55 6.26 13.23 -13.63
C LEU A 55 7.18 14.37 -13.21
N SER A 56 6.68 15.61 -13.13
CA SER A 56 7.47 16.77 -12.72
C SER A 56 7.63 16.84 -11.20
N ARG A 57 6.61 16.45 -10.42
CA ARG A 57 6.63 16.54 -8.95
C ARG A 57 7.36 15.38 -8.28
N VAL A 58 7.33 14.18 -8.87
CA VAL A 58 7.93 12.99 -8.26
C VAL A 58 9.26 12.66 -8.92
N ARG A 59 10.33 12.74 -8.14
CA ARG A 59 11.67 12.29 -8.54
C ARG A 59 12.30 11.49 -7.41
N PRO A 60 13.22 10.55 -7.73
CA PRO A 60 14.06 9.94 -6.71
C PRO A 60 14.71 11.03 -5.87
N ALA A 61 14.60 10.90 -4.54
CA ALA A 61 15.38 11.73 -3.65
C ALA A 61 16.86 11.46 -3.93
N GLY A 62 17.63 12.52 -4.14
CA GLY A 62 19.09 12.41 -4.15
C GLY A 62 19.60 12.05 -2.75
N ASP A 63 20.91 11.85 -2.63
CA ASP A 63 21.54 11.82 -1.31
C ASP A 63 21.42 13.23 -0.69
N VAL A 64 20.57 13.38 0.32
CA VAL A 64 20.35 14.64 1.04
C VAL A 64 20.71 14.44 2.50
N PRO A 65 21.50 15.33 3.13
CA PRO A 65 21.80 15.23 4.55
C PRO A 65 20.52 15.22 5.41
N ASP A 66 20.53 14.44 6.48
CA ASP A 66 19.44 14.47 7.46
C ASP A 66 19.47 15.78 8.25
N VAL A 67 18.45 16.61 8.01
CA VAL A 67 18.21 17.87 8.72
C VAL A 67 17.08 17.76 9.74
N VAL A 68 16.30 16.68 9.69
CA VAL A 68 15.11 16.50 10.52
C VAL A 68 15.54 16.16 11.94
N THR A 69 16.44 15.19 12.10
CA THR A 69 16.91 14.78 13.43
C THR A 69 17.55 15.93 14.22
N PRO A 70 18.52 16.69 13.66
CA PRO A 70 19.11 17.84 14.37
C PRO A 70 18.08 18.94 14.69
N LEU A 71 17.13 19.21 13.79
CA LEU A 71 16.10 20.22 13.99
C LEU A 71 15.15 19.83 15.11
N LEU A 72 14.65 18.60 15.12
CA LEU A 72 13.78 18.09 16.18
C LEU A 72 14.47 18.13 17.54
N ALA A 73 15.74 17.72 17.61
CA ALA A 73 16.53 17.82 18.82
C ALA A 73 16.66 19.29 19.32
N SER A 74 16.82 20.24 18.40
CA SER A 74 16.86 21.68 18.75
C SER A 74 15.54 22.22 19.31
N LEU A 75 14.41 21.61 18.94
CA LEU A 75 13.08 21.92 19.46
C LEU A 75 12.77 21.16 20.77
N GLY A 76 13.70 20.35 21.26
CA GLY A 76 13.48 19.47 22.42
C GLY A 76 12.56 18.29 22.12
N ILE A 77 12.28 18.02 20.85
CA ILE A 77 11.54 16.84 20.39
C ILE A 77 12.57 15.73 20.21
N VAL A 78 12.75 14.94 21.27
CA VAL A 78 13.61 13.75 21.22
C VAL A 78 12.70 12.57 20.89
N GLU A 79 12.99 11.85 19.81
CA GLU A 79 12.35 10.56 19.58
C GLU A 79 12.56 9.69 20.81
N PRO A 80 11.51 8.98 21.30
CA PRO A 80 11.72 7.98 22.32
C PRO A 80 12.76 6.98 21.81
N ASP A 81 13.64 6.53 22.72
CA ASP A 81 14.64 5.51 22.41
C ASP A 81 13.95 4.38 21.61
N PRO A 82 14.48 3.97 20.44
CA PRO A 82 13.86 2.92 19.67
C PRO A 82 13.61 1.74 20.62
N PRO A 83 12.37 1.19 20.64
CA PRO A 83 12.11 0.06 21.50
C PRO A 83 13.17 -0.99 21.19
N GLU A 84 13.80 -1.54 22.23
CA GLU A 84 14.76 -2.63 22.06
C GLU A 84 14.15 -3.64 21.07
N PRO A 85 14.92 -4.14 20.10
CA PRO A 85 14.39 -4.97 19.02
C PRO A 85 13.60 -6.12 19.62
N VAL A 86 12.27 -5.98 19.59
CA VAL A 86 11.37 -7.00 20.11
C VAL A 86 11.45 -8.13 19.11
N ALA A 87 12.10 -9.23 19.49
CA ALA A 87 12.13 -10.43 18.67
C ALA A 87 10.68 -10.77 18.27
N PRO A 88 10.40 -11.05 16.98
CA PRO A 88 9.06 -11.39 16.57
C PRO A 88 8.57 -12.55 17.44
N ALA A 89 7.40 -12.40 18.05
CA ALA A 89 6.80 -13.47 18.84
C ALA A 89 6.56 -14.65 17.89
N VAL A 90 7.43 -15.67 17.95
CA VAL A 90 7.26 -16.90 17.19
C VAL A 90 6.18 -17.70 17.93
N PRO A 91 4.97 -17.86 17.36
CA PRO A 91 3.92 -18.59 18.06
C PRO A 91 4.34 -20.05 18.23
N GLU A 92 4.20 -20.59 19.43
CA GLU A 92 4.22 -22.05 19.60
C GLU A 92 2.96 -22.64 18.95
N LEU A 93 3.15 -23.32 17.82
CA LEU A 93 2.07 -24.01 17.12
C LEU A 93 1.93 -25.44 17.66
N THR A 94 0.71 -25.84 17.96
CA THR A 94 0.39 -27.23 18.35
C THR A 94 -0.58 -27.86 17.37
N CYS A 95 -0.49 -29.18 17.23
CA CYS A 95 -1.40 -29.95 16.39
C CYS A 95 -2.73 -30.16 17.11
N HIS A 96 -3.85 -29.94 16.42
CA HIS A 96 -5.16 -30.28 16.96
C HIS A 96 -5.30 -31.81 17.11
N SER A 97 -5.97 -32.25 18.17
CA SER A 97 -6.46 -33.63 18.31
C SER A 97 -7.24 -34.07 17.06
N GLY A 98 -6.90 -35.26 16.52
CA GLY A 98 -7.47 -35.79 15.27
C GLY A 98 -6.67 -35.48 13.99
N GLY A 99 -5.58 -34.71 14.08
CA GLY A 99 -4.65 -34.49 12.96
C GLY A 99 -3.66 -35.66 12.74
N CYS A 100 -2.93 -35.62 11.63
CA CYS A 100 -1.97 -36.66 11.21
C CYS A 100 -0.89 -37.01 12.27
N CYS A 101 -0.64 -36.12 13.23
CA CYS A 101 0.33 -36.30 14.30
C CYS A 101 -0.18 -37.14 15.49
N ALA A 102 -1.45 -37.54 15.51
CA ALA A 102 -2.03 -38.34 16.60
C ALA A 102 -1.52 -39.80 16.61
N THR A 103 -0.89 -40.26 15.52
CA THR A 103 -0.32 -41.61 15.41
C THR A 103 1.18 -41.53 15.09
N PRO A 104 2.09 -41.97 15.98
CA PRO A 104 3.51 -41.95 15.71
C PRO A 104 3.86 -42.92 14.58
N GLN A 105 4.48 -42.42 13.51
CA GLN A 105 5.10 -43.24 12.47
C GLN A 105 6.59 -43.44 12.84
N PRO A 106 7.12 -44.68 12.90
CA PRO A 106 8.48 -44.96 13.39
C PRO A 106 9.61 -44.36 12.53
N GLU A 107 9.29 -43.86 11.33
CA GLU A 107 10.27 -43.41 10.33
C GLU A 107 10.45 -41.87 10.30
N ALA A 108 9.72 -41.11 11.12
CA ALA A 108 9.61 -39.65 11.01
C ALA A 108 10.69 -38.82 11.76
N ALA A 109 11.68 -39.46 12.40
CA ALA A 109 12.63 -38.77 13.27
C ALA A 109 13.68 -37.91 12.53
N ALA A 110 13.92 -38.13 11.23
CA ALA A 110 15.03 -37.52 10.48
C ALA A 110 14.62 -36.64 9.28
N ALA A 111 13.31 -36.43 9.04
CA ALA A 111 12.86 -35.63 7.90
C ALA A 111 12.91 -34.11 8.20
N PRO A 112 13.23 -33.26 7.19
CA PRO A 112 13.11 -31.81 7.32
C PRO A 112 11.67 -31.45 7.69
N ARG A 113 11.53 -30.45 8.56
CA ARG A 113 10.23 -30.01 9.08
C ARG A 113 9.79 -28.73 8.38
N SER A 114 8.49 -28.59 8.16
CA SER A 114 7.89 -27.31 7.71
C SER A 114 7.99 -26.26 8.83
N ALA A 115 7.69 -25.00 8.50
CA ALA A 115 7.67 -23.90 9.46
C ALA A 115 6.71 -24.13 10.65
N CYS A 116 5.74 -25.04 10.52
CA CYS A 116 4.85 -25.46 11.60
C CYS A 116 5.32 -26.74 12.36
N GLY A 117 6.53 -27.24 12.09
CA GLY A 117 7.13 -28.37 12.82
C GLY A 117 6.68 -29.77 12.38
N CYS A 118 5.83 -29.88 11.36
CA CYS A 118 5.41 -31.15 10.78
C CYS A 118 6.53 -31.74 9.90
N PRO A 119 6.70 -33.08 9.83
CA PRO A 119 7.60 -33.68 8.85
C PRO A 119 7.13 -33.28 7.45
N ALA A 120 8.05 -32.87 6.57
CA ALA A 120 7.73 -32.46 5.21
C ALA A 120 7.09 -33.58 4.36
N THR A 121 7.14 -34.82 4.86
CA THR A 121 6.50 -36.01 4.30
C THR A 121 5.06 -36.22 4.80
N CYS A 122 4.60 -35.43 5.77
CA CYS A 122 3.20 -35.42 6.17
C CYS A 122 2.38 -34.86 4.99
N GLY A 123 1.46 -35.65 4.46
CA GLY A 123 0.66 -35.35 3.26
C GLY A 123 -0.36 -34.21 3.43
N CYS A 124 -0.06 -33.15 4.18
CA CYS A 124 -0.84 -31.92 4.23
C CYS A 124 -0.41 -30.97 3.10
N GLY A 125 -0.65 -31.44 1.87
CA GLY A 125 -0.68 -30.64 0.64
C GLY A 125 -1.91 -31.06 -0.17
N CYS A 126 -2.96 -30.24 -0.11
CA CYS A 126 -4.00 -30.11 -1.14
C CYS A 126 -4.59 -31.39 -1.78
N GLN A 127 -5.45 -32.15 -1.08
CA GLN A 127 -6.36 -33.06 -1.79
C GLN A 127 -7.86 -32.83 -1.57
N GLN A 128 -8.29 -31.73 -0.93
CA GLN A 128 -9.69 -31.26 -0.93
C GLN A 128 -9.87 -29.75 -0.65
N GLY A 129 -8.81 -28.93 -0.79
CA GLY A 129 -8.92 -27.47 -0.71
C GLY A 129 -9.06 -26.85 0.69
N SER A 130 -8.86 -27.60 1.78
CA SER A 130 -8.89 -27.07 3.15
C SER A 130 -7.48 -26.70 3.67
N ALA A 131 -7.38 -25.56 4.37
CA ALA A 131 -6.14 -25.06 4.94
C ALA A 131 -5.71 -25.83 6.21
N CYS A 132 -4.41 -25.87 6.49
CA CYS A 132 -3.85 -26.38 7.73
C CYS A 132 -4.54 -25.76 8.96
N ARG A 133 -5.00 -26.60 9.89
CA ARG A 133 -5.58 -26.17 11.19
C ARG A 133 -4.54 -26.33 12.30
N CYS A 134 -3.58 -25.42 12.35
CA CYS A 134 -2.72 -25.23 13.53
C CYS A 134 -3.43 -24.27 14.49
N SER A 135 -3.38 -24.54 15.80
CA SER A 135 -3.76 -23.57 16.83
C SER A 135 -2.51 -23.07 17.55
N THR A 136 -2.50 -21.78 17.90
CA THR A 136 -1.50 -21.24 18.81
C THR A 136 -1.72 -21.83 20.20
N ARG A 137 -0.65 -22.27 20.86
CA ARG A 137 -0.69 -22.60 22.28
C ARG A 137 -0.68 -21.27 23.05
N ALA A 138 -1.63 -21.07 23.96
CA ALA A 138 -1.51 -20.00 24.95
C ALA A 138 -0.36 -20.38 25.90
N ALA A 139 0.56 -19.43 26.15
CA ALA A 139 1.64 -19.59 27.11
C ALA A 139 1.11 -19.89 28.52
#